data_AF-A0A8R1HMB5-F1
#
_entry.id   AF-A0A8R1HMB5-F1
#
_cell.length_a   1.000
_cell.length_b   1.000
_cell.length_c   1.000
_cell.angle_alpha   90.00
_cell.angle_beta   90.00
_cell.angle_gamma   90.00
#
_symmetry.space_group_name_H-M   'P 1'
#
loop_
_entity.id
_entity.type
_entity.pdbx_description
1 polymer ?
#
loop_
_entity_poly.entity_id
_entity_poly.type
_entity_poly.pdbx_seq_one_letter_code
_entity_poly.pdbx_strand_id
1 'polypeptide(L)'
;MEAIVNDLKAKIAKIEQAGGEKAVKLHRSRGKMLARERIDALVDSGSPFLELSQLAGYKMYGAEEVPSGGILTGIGIVSGRVCVIVANDATVKGGTYYPITVKKHLRAQEIARENNLPCIYLVDSGGANLPRQADIFADSQHFGKIFYNQATMSGQGIPQLAVVMGSCTAGGAYVPAMSDQAIIVKGTGTVFLGGPPLVKAATGEEISAEELGGADLHCSESGVTDYYAVNDSHALHLARNCIAGLQPADEHMTFNPNADEPLYPAEEIYGIVGSNLKKTYDVREVIARIVDGSRFHEFKERYGETLVTGFATIYGQRVGNFGQQRSFVSESSMKGAHFMSCVASE
;
A
#
# COMPACT_ATOMS: atom_id res chain seq x y z
N MET A 1 -1.63 14.26 -24.45
CA MET A 1 -1.88 13.68 -23.12
C MET A 1 -2.33 12.23 -23.23
N GLU A 2 -3.40 11.95 -23.98
CA GLU A 2 -3.95 10.58 -24.15
C GLU A 2 -2.90 9.50 -24.49
N ALA A 3 -1.99 9.76 -25.43
CA ALA A 3 -0.90 8.83 -25.77
C ALA A 3 -0.03 8.46 -24.56
N ILE A 4 0.25 9.41 -23.66
CA ILE A 4 1.06 9.19 -22.45
C ILE A 4 0.24 8.39 -21.41
N VAL A 5 -1.06 8.67 -21.28
CA VAL A 5 -1.96 7.92 -20.40
C VAL A 5 -2.10 6.47 -20.87
N ASN A 6 -2.23 6.24 -22.18
CA ASN A 6 -2.29 4.90 -22.75
C ASN A 6 -0.97 4.14 -22.57
N ASP A 7 0.16 4.83 -22.72
CA ASP A 7 1.50 4.28 -22.46
C ASP A 7 1.72 3.95 -20.96
N LEU A 8 1.11 4.71 -20.03
CA LEU A 8 1.05 4.37 -18.61
C LEU A 8 0.20 3.12 -18.36
N LYS A 9 -1.03 3.10 -18.89
CA LYS A 9 -1.96 1.95 -18.77
C LYS A 9 -1.33 0.66 -19.30
N ALA A 10 -0.63 0.72 -20.43
CA ALA A 10 0.07 -0.44 -21.00
C ALA A 10 1.19 -0.97 -20.09
N LYS A 11 1.94 -0.07 -19.42
CA LYS A 11 2.96 -0.49 -18.43
C LYS A 11 2.34 -1.14 -17.21
N ILE A 12 1.25 -0.57 -16.70
CA ILE A 12 0.52 -1.13 -15.55
C ILE A 12 -0.02 -2.51 -15.91
N ALA A 13 -0.66 -2.67 -17.08
CA ALA A 13 -1.15 -3.97 -17.54
C ALA A 13 -0.04 -5.03 -17.66
N LYS A 14 1.19 -4.63 -18.04
CA LYS A 14 2.35 -5.55 -18.00
C LYS A 14 2.74 -5.92 -16.57
N ILE A 15 2.77 -4.94 -15.67
CA ILE A 15 3.14 -5.14 -14.26
C ILE A 15 2.13 -6.05 -13.53
N GLU A 16 0.85 -5.96 -13.88
CA GLU A 16 -0.22 -6.81 -13.34
C GLU A 16 -0.03 -8.30 -13.67
N GLN A 17 0.82 -8.66 -14.64
CA GLN A 17 1.20 -10.03 -14.95
C GLN A 17 2.17 -10.65 -13.92
N ALA A 18 2.57 -9.89 -12.89
CA ALA A 18 3.36 -10.36 -11.76
C ALA A 18 4.68 -11.02 -12.19
N GLY A 19 5.05 -12.16 -11.60
CA GLY A 19 6.26 -12.92 -11.94
C GLY A 19 6.24 -13.64 -13.29
N GLY A 20 5.21 -13.44 -14.11
CA GLY A 20 5.01 -14.11 -15.39
C GLY A 20 4.40 -15.50 -15.29
N GLU A 21 3.98 -16.03 -16.44
CA GLU A 21 3.11 -17.23 -16.53
C GLU A 21 3.69 -18.46 -15.82
N LYS A 22 5.00 -18.71 -15.94
CA LYS A 22 5.67 -19.86 -15.31
C LYS A 22 5.62 -19.77 -13.78
N ALA A 23 5.90 -18.59 -13.22
CA ALA A 23 5.87 -18.38 -11.77
C ALA A 23 4.44 -18.46 -11.22
N VAL A 24 3.48 -17.87 -11.94
CA VAL A 24 2.05 -17.94 -11.61
C VAL A 24 1.55 -19.40 -11.61
N LYS A 25 1.88 -20.19 -12.63
CA LYS A 25 1.52 -21.62 -12.69
C LYS A 25 2.10 -22.41 -11.51
N LEU A 26 3.36 -22.18 -11.16
CA LEU A 26 4.01 -22.83 -10.02
C LEU A 26 3.39 -22.41 -8.67
N HIS A 27 3.01 -21.14 -8.53
CA HIS A 27 2.32 -20.65 -7.34
C HIS A 27 0.95 -21.30 -7.18
N ARG A 28 0.17 -21.35 -8.27
CA ARG A 28 -1.15 -21.99 -8.28
C ARG A 28 -1.10 -23.50 -8.08
N SER A 29 -0.06 -24.18 -8.59
CA SER A 29 0.07 -25.63 -8.38
C SER A 29 0.25 -26.02 -6.91
N ARG A 30 0.53 -25.04 -6.03
CA ARG A 30 0.59 -25.20 -4.58
C ARG A 30 -0.74 -24.90 -3.88
N GLY A 31 -1.82 -24.68 -4.63
CA GLY A 31 -3.16 -24.37 -4.10
C GLY A 31 -3.32 -22.94 -3.56
N LYS A 32 -2.41 -22.02 -3.93
CA LYS A 32 -2.36 -20.65 -3.40
C LYS A 32 -3.03 -19.64 -4.34
N MET A 33 -3.69 -18.65 -3.75
CA MET A 33 -4.20 -17.48 -4.47
C MET A 33 -3.05 -16.51 -4.77
N LEU A 34 -3.13 -15.80 -5.89
CA LEU A 34 -2.19 -14.72 -6.21
C LEU A 34 -2.39 -13.53 -5.27
N ALA A 35 -1.36 -12.69 -5.12
CA ALA A 35 -1.43 -11.54 -4.21
C ALA A 35 -2.60 -10.59 -4.54
N ARG A 36 -2.87 -10.30 -5.83
CA ARG A 36 -4.04 -9.50 -6.26
C ARG A 36 -5.36 -10.17 -5.90
N GLU A 37 -5.48 -11.48 -6.16
CA GLU A 37 -6.69 -12.26 -5.82
C GLU A 37 -6.95 -12.28 -4.31
N ARG A 38 -5.89 -12.32 -3.50
CA ARG A 38 -5.99 -12.25 -2.04
C ARG A 38 -6.51 -10.87 -1.58
N ILE A 39 -6.03 -9.79 -2.20
CA ILE A 39 -6.55 -8.44 -1.93
C ILE A 39 -8.03 -8.34 -2.34
N ASP A 40 -8.37 -8.77 -3.55
CA ASP A 40 -9.75 -8.72 -4.08
C ASP A 40 -10.73 -9.50 -3.20
N ALA A 41 -10.31 -10.65 -2.66
CA ALA A 41 -11.12 -11.45 -1.74
C ALA A 41 -11.15 -10.92 -0.29
N LEU A 42 -10.18 -10.08 0.09
CA LEU A 42 -10.10 -9.47 1.41
C LEU A 42 -10.99 -8.23 1.53
N VAL A 43 -10.99 -7.38 0.49
CA VAL A 43 -11.75 -6.12 0.50
C VAL A 43 -13.26 -6.36 0.38
N ASP A 44 -14.05 -5.38 0.83
CA ASP A 44 -15.51 -5.41 0.73
C ASP A 44 -15.94 -5.40 -0.73
N SER A 45 -16.96 -6.21 -1.06
CA SER A 45 -17.44 -6.35 -2.43
C SER A 45 -17.90 -5.01 -2.99
N GLY A 46 -17.37 -4.63 -4.16
CA GLY A 46 -17.67 -3.35 -4.82
C GLY A 46 -16.95 -2.14 -4.21
N SER A 47 -16.14 -2.31 -3.16
CA SER A 47 -15.36 -1.22 -2.59
C SER A 47 -14.15 -0.86 -3.47
N PRO A 48 -13.71 0.42 -3.46
CA PRO A 48 -12.51 0.82 -4.18
C PRO A 48 -11.24 0.31 -3.50
N PHE A 49 -10.19 0.12 -4.30
CA PHE A 49 -8.83 -0.13 -3.82
C PHE A 49 -7.87 0.90 -4.40
N LEU A 50 -7.24 1.71 -3.55
CA LEU A 50 -6.23 2.69 -3.93
C LEU A 50 -4.85 2.04 -3.88
N GLU A 51 -4.39 1.50 -5.01
CA GLU A 51 -3.05 0.88 -5.10
C GLU A 51 -1.93 1.95 -5.06
N LEU A 52 -0.91 1.69 -4.25
CA LEU A 52 0.22 2.57 -4.04
C LEU A 52 1.44 2.10 -4.85
N SER A 53 2.10 3.04 -5.53
CA SER A 53 3.41 2.82 -6.17
C SER A 53 3.43 1.62 -7.12
N GLN A 54 2.45 1.54 -8.03
CA GLN A 54 2.31 0.46 -9.01
C GLN A 54 3.58 0.21 -9.83
N LEU A 55 4.28 1.28 -10.21
CA LEU A 55 5.52 1.23 -11.01
C LEU A 55 6.80 0.97 -10.20
N ALA A 56 6.70 0.63 -8.90
CA ALA A 56 7.88 0.29 -8.11
C ALA A 56 8.69 -0.83 -8.77
N GLY A 57 10.02 -0.70 -8.79
CA GLY A 57 10.93 -1.66 -9.42
C GLY A 57 11.03 -1.56 -10.96
N TYR A 58 10.20 -0.74 -11.62
CA TYR A 58 10.22 -0.59 -13.06
C TYR A 58 11.58 -0.07 -13.55
N LYS A 59 12.30 -0.89 -14.33
CA LYS A 59 13.64 -0.62 -14.89
C LYS A 59 14.74 -0.29 -13.86
N MET A 60 14.61 -0.76 -12.62
CA MET A 60 15.59 -0.45 -11.55
C MET A 60 16.75 -1.44 -11.44
N TYR A 61 16.59 -2.69 -11.86
CA TYR A 61 17.52 -3.79 -11.52
C TYR A 61 18.17 -4.44 -12.75
N GLY A 62 18.51 -3.62 -13.76
CA GLY A 62 19.14 -4.08 -14.98
C GLY A 62 18.24 -5.04 -15.75
N ALA A 63 18.68 -6.28 -15.92
CA ALA A 63 17.91 -7.34 -16.59
C ALA A 63 16.83 -7.98 -15.70
N GLU A 64 16.88 -7.75 -14.38
CA GLU A 64 15.88 -8.31 -13.46
C GLU A 64 14.61 -7.47 -13.47
N GLU A 65 13.48 -8.09 -13.86
CA GLU A 65 12.16 -7.50 -13.68
C GLU A 65 11.63 -7.81 -12.26
N VAL A 66 11.23 -6.74 -11.55
CA VAL A 66 10.64 -6.80 -10.20
C VAL A 66 9.35 -5.97 -10.21
N PRO A 67 8.30 -6.42 -10.91
CA PRO A 67 7.06 -5.68 -11.07
C PRO A 67 6.42 -5.36 -9.71
N SER A 68 5.88 -4.14 -9.59
CA SER A 68 5.34 -3.58 -8.34
C SER A 68 6.32 -3.61 -7.15
N GLY A 69 7.62 -3.87 -7.37
CA GLY A 69 8.60 -4.08 -6.32
C GLY A 69 8.45 -5.43 -5.60
N GLY A 70 7.73 -6.40 -6.17
CA GLY A 70 7.47 -7.71 -5.53
C GLY A 70 6.53 -7.65 -4.33
N ILE A 71 5.83 -6.52 -4.16
CA ILE A 71 4.88 -6.29 -3.07
C ILE A 71 3.76 -5.36 -3.55
N LEU A 72 2.52 -5.75 -3.29
CA LEU A 72 1.36 -4.91 -3.51
C LEU A 72 1.05 -4.17 -2.21
N THR A 73 0.85 -2.86 -2.32
CA THR A 73 0.45 -2.04 -1.18
C THR A 73 -0.70 -1.15 -1.62
N GLY A 74 -1.65 -0.91 -0.73
CA GLY A 74 -2.78 -0.05 -1.04
C GLY A 74 -3.71 0.17 0.14
N ILE A 75 -4.73 0.97 -0.10
CA ILE A 75 -5.80 1.25 0.87
C ILE A 75 -7.09 0.64 0.32
N GLY A 76 -7.76 -0.18 1.13
CA GLY A 76 -9.03 -0.81 0.79
C GLY A 76 -9.98 -0.83 1.98
N ILE A 77 -11.26 -1.09 1.71
CA ILE A 77 -12.28 -1.23 2.77
C ILE A 77 -12.39 -2.70 3.14
N VAL A 78 -12.22 -3.04 4.42
CA VAL A 78 -12.34 -4.39 4.96
C VAL A 78 -13.29 -4.37 6.14
N SER A 79 -14.42 -5.06 6.03
CA SER A 79 -15.46 -5.09 7.06
C SER A 79 -15.90 -3.68 7.48
N GLY A 80 -16.10 -2.79 6.50
CA GLY A 80 -16.50 -1.40 6.70
C GLY A 80 -15.39 -0.45 7.16
N ARG A 81 -14.14 -0.91 7.30
CA ARG A 81 -13.01 -0.10 7.75
C ARG A 81 -11.99 0.15 6.66
N VAL A 82 -11.48 1.37 6.59
CA VAL A 82 -10.36 1.72 5.70
C VAL A 82 -9.08 1.14 6.30
N CYS A 83 -8.42 0.25 5.57
CA CYS A 83 -7.21 -0.44 6.02
C CYS A 83 -6.08 -0.27 5.00
N VAL A 84 -4.84 -0.17 5.49
CA VAL A 84 -3.66 -0.37 4.65
C VAL A 84 -3.39 -1.86 4.53
N ILE A 85 -3.29 -2.34 3.28
CA ILE A 85 -3.01 -3.74 2.96
C ILE A 85 -1.63 -3.82 2.32
N VAL A 86 -0.80 -4.74 2.79
CA VAL A 86 0.55 -5.02 2.30
C VAL A 86 0.65 -6.51 1.98
N ALA A 87 0.76 -6.86 0.70
CA ALA A 87 0.76 -8.24 0.25
C ALA A 87 2.02 -8.57 -0.55
N ASN A 88 2.82 -9.53 -0.09
CA ASN A 88 3.98 -10.00 -0.84
C ASN A 88 3.53 -10.77 -2.10
N ASP A 89 4.21 -10.53 -3.22
CA ASP A 89 4.00 -11.30 -4.44
C ASP A 89 5.07 -12.38 -4.57
N ALA A 90 4.73 -13.58 -4.09
CA ALA A 90 5.62 -14.74 -4.15
C ALA A 90 5.98 -15.17 -5.57
N THR A 91 5.23 -14.74 -6.60
CA THR A 91 5.59 -15.03 -7.99
C THR A 91 6.76 -14.17 -8.47
N VAL A 92 6.96 -12.99 -7.89
CA VAL A 92 8.06 -12.08 -8.22
C VAL A 92 9.29 -12.45 -7.40
N LYS A 93 10.22 -13.20 -8.01
CA LYS A 93 11.49 -13.59 -7.37
C LYS A 93 11.30 -14.27 -6.01
N GLY A 94 10.24 -15.05 -5.85
CA GLY A 94 9.91 -15.73 -4.59
C GLY A 94 9.41 -14.79 -3.48
N GLY A 95 8.95 -13.58 -3.82
CA GLY A 95 8.54 -12.56 -2.85
C GLY A 95 9.71 -11.98 -2.07
N THR A 96 10.94 -12.12 -2.58
CA THR A 96 12.14 -11.63 -1.88
C THR A 96 12.17 -10.10 -1.84
N TYR A 97 12.64 -9.55 -0.73
CA TYR A 97 12.77 -8.11 -0.56
C TYR A 97 13.98 -7.58 -1.32
N TYR A 98 13.74 -6.79 -2.36
CA TYR A 98 14.70 -5.88 -2.97
C TYR A 98 14.72 -4.55 -2.19
N PRO A 99 15.71 -3.66 -2.41
CA PRO A 99 15.73 -2.35 -1.76
C PRO A 99 14.43 -1.56 -1.97
N ILE A 100 13.82 -1.62 -3.17
CA ILE A 100 12.54 -0.96 -3.44
C ILE A 100 11.37 -1.61 -2.70
N THR A 101 11.42 -2.92 -2.46
CA THR A 101 10.40 -3.65 -1.71
C THR A 101 10.35 -3.16 -0.28
N VAL A 102 11.51 -2.98 0.36
CA VAL A 102 11.63 -2.41 1.71
C VAL A 102 11.04 -1.00 1.72
N LYS A 103 11.49 -0.13 0.81
CA LYS A 103 10.99 1.25 0.73
C LYS A 103 9.48 1.32 0.52
N LYS A 104 8.93 0.46 -0.34
CA LYS A 104 7.48 0.40 -0.61
C LYS A 104 6.68 -0.10 0.60
N HIS A 105 7.19 -1.09 1.33
CA HIS A 105 6.59 -1.55 2.58
C HIS A 105 6.59 -0.42 3.62
N LEU A 106 7.74 0.22 3.85
CA LEU A 106 7.86 1.32 4.81
C LEU A 106 6.95 2.50 4.45
N ARG A 107 6.82 2.85 3.17
CA ARG A 107 5.89 3.90 2.73
C ARG A 107 4.42 3.55 3.02
N ALA A 108 4.03 2.28 2.91
CA ALA A 108 2.68 1.87 3.27
C ALA A 108 2.42 2.03 4.78
N GLN A 109 3.39 1.67 5.63
CA GLN A 109 3.29 1.89 7.08
C GLN A 109 3.31 3.37 7.46
N GLU A 110 4.08 4.19 6.74
CA GLU A 110 4.08 5.64 6.95
C GLU A 110 2.69 6.23 6.68
N ILE A 111 2.06 5.83 5.57
CA ILE A 111 0.67 6.23 5.25
C ILE A 111 -0.30 5.71 6.32
N ALA A 112 -0.15 4.47 6.76
CA ALA A 112 -0.99 3.90 7.82
C ALA A 112 -0.92 4.72 9.10
N ARG A 113 0.30 5.05 9.54
CA ARG A 113 0.55 5.85 10.75
C ARG A 113 0.02 7.28 10.61
N GLU A 114 0.28 7.94 9.49
CA GLU A 114 -0.16 9.33 9.25
C GLU A 114 -1.68 9.47 9.19
N ASN A 115 -2.40 8.40 8.85
CA ASN A 115 -3.85 8.41 8.67
C ASN A 115 -4.59 7.52 9.69
N ASN A 116 -3.91 7.03 10.74
CA ASN A 116 -4.48 6.17 11.77
C ASN A 116 -5.21 4.92 11.22
N LEU A 117 -4.65 4.27 10.21
CA LEU A 117 -5.29 3.14 9.50
C LEU A 117 -4.76 1.79 9.99
N PRO A 118 -5.63 0.82 10.32
CA PRO A 118 -5.22 -0.56 10.59
C PRO A 118 -4.38 -1.15 9.44
N CYS A 119 -3.38 -1.95 9.81
CA CYS A 119 -2.48 -2.61 8.86
C CYS A 119 -2.80 -4.10 8.74
N ILE A 120 -2.90 -4.60 7.49
CA ILE A 120 -3.06 -6.02 7.18
C ILE A 120 -1.89 -6.47 6.31
N TYR A 121 -1.06 -7.37 6.84
CA TYR A 121 0.12 -7.93 6.17
C TYR A 121 -0.19 -9.33 5.64
N LEU A 122 -0.32 -9.49 4.31
CA LEU A 122 -0.43 -10.80 3.65
C LEU A 122 0.99 -11.31 3.33
N VAL A 123 1.53 -12.10 4.24
CA VAL A 123 2.94 -12.51 4.27
C VAL A 123 3.17 -13.74 3.42
N ASP A 124 4.08 -13.61 2.45
CA ASP A 124 4.48 -14.69 1.54
C ASP A 124 5.83 -14.36 0.88
N SER A 125 6.91 -14.44 1.67
CA SER A 125 8.24 -13.96 1.27
C SER A 125 9.35 -14.96 1.58
N GLY A 126 10.19 -15.20 0.56
CA GLY A 126 11.41 -16.00 0.70
C GLY A 126 12.57 -15.31 1.44
N GLY A 127 12.39 -14.09 1.97
CA GLY A 127 13.42 -13.35 2.69
C GLY A 127 14.03 -12.20 1.90
N ALA A 128 15.29 -11.84 2.16
CA ALA A 128 15.97 -10.71 1.53
C ALA A 128 16.68 -11.09 0.21
N ASN A 129 16.80 -10.15 -0.72
CA ASN A 129 17.67 -10.28 -1.89
C ASN A 129 19.14 -10.19 -1.44
N LEU A 130 19.75 -11.32 -1.11
CA LEU A 130 21.10 -11.40 -0.54
C LEU A 130 22.19 -10.66 -1.33
N PRO A 131 22.22 -10.68 -2.69
CA PRO A 131 23.21 -9.90 -3.44
C PRO A 131 23.17 -8.39 -3.16
N ARG A 132 22.05 -7.87 -2.65
CA ARG A 132 21.82 -6.45 -2.34
C ARG A 132 21.57 -6.22 -0.85
N GLN A 133 21.99 -7.15 0.01
CA GLN A 133 21.69 -7.10 1.45
C GLN A 133 22.11 -5.80 2.14
N ALA A 134 23.18 -5.15 1.67
CA ALA A 134 23.69 -3.91 2.26
C ALA A 134 22.65 -2.78 2.18
N ASP A 135 21.87 -2.74 1.10
CA ASP A 135 20.81 -1.77 0.83
C ASP A 135 19.43 -2.24 1.36
N ILE A 136 19.41 -3.33 2.14
CA ILE A 136 18.19 -3.96 2.66
C ILE A 136 18.22 -4.08 4.18
N PHE A 137 19.39 -4.26 4.81
CA PHE A 137 19.47 -4.72 6.20
C PHE A 137 19.86 -3.65 7.22
N ALA A 138 21.00 -2.97 7.03
CA ALA A 138 21.72 -2.37 8.15
C ALA A 138 21.28 -0.94 8.58
N ASP A 139 20.60 -0.17 7.73
CA ASP A 139 20.33 1.26 7.98
C ASP A 139 18.96 1.51 8.64
N SER A 140 18.76 2.72 9.16
CA SER A 140 17.55 3.19 9.83
C SER A 140 16.27 3.11 8.99
N GLN A 141 16.38 3.11 7.66
CA GLN A 141 15.25 2.98 6.71
C GLN A 141 15.29 1.64 5.97
N HIS A 142 15.95 0.64 6.55
CA HIS A 142 16.05 -0.72 6.02
C HIS A 142 15.07 -1.66 6.74
N PHE A 143 15.17 -2.97 6.47
CA PHE A 143 14.17 -3.98 6.81
C PHE A 143 13.74 -3.97 8.29
N GLY A 144 14.65 -3.72 9.22
CA GLY A 144 14.34 -3.64 10.66
C GLY A 144 13.36 -2.53 11.03
N LYS A 145 13.24 -1.47 10.21
CA LYS A 145 12.30 -0.37 10.42
C LYS A 145 10.84 -0.83 10.32
N ILE A 146 10.56 -1.92 9.60
CA ILE A 146 9.22 -2.52 9.50
C ILE A 146 8.70 -2.89 10.90
N PHE A 147 9.55 -3.51 11.72
CA PHE A 147 9.19 -3.98 13.07
C PHE A 147 9.10 -2.84 14.06
N TYR A 148 10.00 -1.86 13.96
CA TYR A 148 9.90 -0.62 14.73
C TYR A 148 8.56 0.07 14.48
N ASN A 149 8.15 0.18 13.20
CA ASN A 149 6.88 0.79 12.83
C ASN A 149 5.70 -0.04 13.35
N GLN A 150 5.72 -1.37 13.22
CA GLN A 150 4.65 -2.23 13.78
C GLN A 150 4.49 -2.02 15.28
N ALA A 151 5.57 -2.10 16.06
CA ALA A 151 5.52 -1.95 17.51
C ALA A 151 5.06 -0.55 17.93
N THR A 152 5.53 0.50 17.26
CA THR A 152 5.15 1.88 17.60
C THR A 152 3.73 2.21 17.18
N MET A 153 3.25 1.70 16.03
CA MET A 153 1.85 1.83 15.60
C MET A 153 0.90 1.06 16.53
N SER A 154 1.23 -0.18 16.92
CA SER A 154 0.48 -0.93 17.92
C SER A 154 0.41 -0.18 19.26
N GLY A 155 1.54 0.37 19.73
CA GLY A 155 1.59 1.22 20.93
C GLY A 155 0.78 2.53 20.83
N GLN A 156 0.42 2.98 19.62
CA GLN A 156 -0.48 4.10 19.35
C GLN A 156 -1.94 3.67 19.21
N GLY A 157 -2.25 2.38 19.34
CA GLY A 157 -3.59 1.82 19.15
C GLY A 157 -3.96 1.55 17.70
N ILE A 158 -3.01 1.60 16.76
CA ILE A 158 -3.23 1.27 15.34
C ILE A 158 -3.08 -0.24 15.16
N PRO A 159 -4.16 -0.99 14.86
CA PRO A 159 -4.11 -2.45 14.84
C PRO A 159 -3.18 -3.02 13.77
N GLN A 160 -2.40 -4.03 14.15
CA GLN A 160 -1.47 -4.76 13.29
C GLN A 160 -1.95 -6.21 13.13
N LEU A 161 -2.33 -6.61 11.91
CA LEU A 161 -2.78 -7.97 11.60
C LEU A 161 -1.86 -8.63 10.57
N ALA A 162 -1.35 -9.82 10.87
CA ALA A 162 -0.61 -10.63 9.91
C ALA A 162 -1.40 -11.85 9.45
N VAL A 163 -1.25 -12.19 8.18
CA VAL A 163 -1.79 -13.40 7.55
C VAL A 163 -0.65 -14.12 6.84
N VAL A 164 -0.13 -15.19 7.43
CA VAL A 164 0.97 -15.98 6.89
C VAL A 164 0.43 -17.02 5.91
N MET A 165 0.59 -16.73 4.62
CA MET A 165 0.03 -17.50 3.51
C MET A 165 1.13 -18.17 2.66
N GLY A 166 2.31 -18.34 3.26
CA GLY A 166 3.52 -18.78 2.60
C GLY A 166 4.74 -18.76 3.52
N SER A 167 5.92 -18.74 2.91
CA SER A 167 7.18 -18.67 3.66
C SER A 167 7.31 -17.35 4.42
N CYS A 168 7.81 -17.42 5.64
CA CYS A 168 8.13 -16.29 6.50
C CYS A 168 9.42 -16.58 7.29
N THR A 169 10.57 -16.26 6.69
CA THR A 169 11.89 -16.68 7.22
C THR A 169 12.72 -15.52 7.77
N ALA A 170 13.59 -15.83 8.72
CA ALA A 170 14.58 -14.93 9.30
C ALA A 170 13.95 -13.65 9.84
N GLY A 171 14.43 -12.47 9.43
CA GLY A 171 13.84 -11.21 9.87
C GLY A 171 12.34 -11.13 9.56
N GLY A 172 11.87 -11.75 8.47
CA GLY A 172 10.45 -11.73 8.10
C GLY A 172 9.55 -12.35 9.17
N ALA A 173 10.06 -13.29 9.97
CA ALA A 173 9.32 -13.96 11.04
C ALA A 173 8.79 -13.00 12.12
N TYR A 174 9.38 -11.80 12.24
CA TYR A 174 8.88 -10.77 13.15
C TYR A 174 7.58 -10.12 12.66
N VAL A 175 7.24 -10.17 11.35
CA VAL A 175 5.97 -9.61 10.86
C VAL A 175 4.77 -10.25 11.56
N PRO A 176 4.60 -11.59 11.58
CA PRO A 176 3.54 -12.22 12.37
C PRO A 176 3.81 -12.14 13.88
N ALA A 177 5.05 -12.38 14.34
CA ALA A 177 5.34 -12.45 15.77
C ALA A 177 5.20 -11.09 16.52
N MET A 178 5.19 -9.96 15.80
CA MET A 178 4.98 -8.62 16.35
C MET A 178 3.65 -7.98 15.92
N SER A 179 2.77 -8.75 15.26
CA SER A 179 1.40 -8.30 15.00
C SER A 179 0.53 -8.54 16.24
N ASP A 180 -0.51 -7.73 16.42
CA ASP A 180 -1.45 -7.88 17.54
C ASP A 180 -2.26 -9.17 17.41
N GLN A 181 -2.50 -9.59 16.16
CA GLN A 181 -3.12 -10.86 15.79
C GLN A 181 -2.42 -11.44 14.55
N ALA A 182 -2.26 -12.75 14.51
CA ALA A 182 -1.62 -13.47 13.42
C ALA A 182 -2.42 -14.74 13.02
N ILE A 183 -2.69 -14.86 11.72
CA ILE A 183 -3.35 -16.00 11.09
C ILE A 183 -2.31 -16.78 10.28
N ILE A 184 -2.36 -18.11 10.27
CA ILE A 184 -1.46 -18.94 9.46
C ILE A 184 -2.22 -20.02 8.67
N VAL A 185 -1.86 -20.21 7.41
CA VAL A 185 -2.47 -21.23 6.53
C VAL A 185 -1.75 -22.56 6.64
N LYS A 186 -2.44 -23.61 7.09
CA LYS A 186 -1.92 -24.98 7.14
C LYS A 186 -1.30 -25.43 5.81
N GLY A 187 -0.14 -26.07 5.88
CA GLY A 187 0.52 -26.72 4.74
C GLY A 187 1.15 -25.77 3.73
N THR A 188 1.02 -24.45 3.91
CA THR A 188 1.68 -23.45 3.05
C THR A 188 2.38 -22.36 3.85
N GLY A 189 1.80 -21.96 4.99
CA GLY A 189 2.35 -20.96 5.89
C GLY A 189 3.42 -21.57 6.78
N THR A 190 4.59 -20.93 6.81
CA THR A 190 5.68 -21.33 7.70
C THR A 190 6.37 -20.11 8.30
N VAL A 191 6.73 -20.16 9.58
CA VAL A 191 7.43 -19.08 10.29
C VAL A 191 8.67 -19.65 10.98
N PHE A 192 9.84 -19.05 10.76
CA PHE A 192 11.06 -19.45 11.47
C PHE A 192 12.16 -18.39 11.36
N LEU A 193 12.97 -18.23 12.42
CA LEU A 193 14.17 -17.38 12.37
C LEU A 193 15.29 -18.00 11.53
N GLY A 194 15.39 -19.33 11.52
CA GLY A 194 16.31 -20.07 10.66
C GLY A 194 15.57 -21.19 9.96
N GLY A 195 15.46 -21.13 8.63
CA GLY A 195 14.79 -22.18 7.86
C GLY A 195 15.57 -23.48 7.79
N PRO A 196 14.97 -24.55 7.24
CA PRO A 196 15.59 -25.87 7.17
C PRO A 196 17.02 -25.89 6.60
N PRO A 197 17.36 -25.13 5.53
CA PRO A 197 18.74 -25.08 5.05
C PRO A 197 19.74 -24.56 6.09
N LEU A 198 19.34 -23.59 6.92
CA LEU A 198 20.19 -23.03 7.96
C LEU A 198 20.34 -23.98 9.15
N VAL A 199 19.25 -24.64 9.56
CA VAL A 199 19.26 -25.66 10.62
C VAL A 199 20.21 -26.80 10.25
N LYS A 200 20.07 -27.34 9.03
CA LYS A 200 20.95 -28.38 8.52
C LYS A 200 22.41 -27.94 8.47
N ALA A 201 22.69 -26.72 8.02
CA ALA A 201 24.05 -26.20 7.94
C ALA A 201 24.69 -25.99 9.33
N ALA A 202 23.91 -25.57 10.33
CA ALA A 202 24.41 -25.25 11.66
C ALA A 202 24.53 -26.48 12.58
N THR A 203 23.63 -27.47 12.43
CA THR A 203 23.48 -28.57 13.40
C THR A 203 23.58 -29.96 12.77
N GLY A 204 23.44 -30.07 11.45
CA GLY A 204 23.33 -31.35 10.74
C GLY A 204 21.92 -31.96 10.77
N GLU A 205 20.97 -31.37 11.49
CA GLU A 205 19.59 -31.86 11.56
C GLU A 205 18.83 -31.65 10.24
N GLU A 206 18.13 -32.70 9.79
CA GLU A 206 17.23 -32.63 8.65
C GLU A 206 15.79 -32.59 9.13
N ILE A 207 15.13 -31.45 8.91
CA ILE A 207 13.74 -31.20 9.32
C ILE A 207 12.99 -30.54 8.16
N SER A 208 11.71 -30.85 7.98
CA SER A 208 10.90 -30.18 6.96
C SER A 208 10.48 -28.77 7.41
N ALA A 209 10.07 -27.92 6.46
CA ALA A 209 9.59 -26.58 6.80
C ALA A 209 8.29 -26.59 7.64
N GLU A 210 7.43 -27.59 7.42
CA GLU A 210 6.18 -27.76 8.19
C GLU A 210 6.46 -28.22 9.62
N GLU A 211 7.37 -29.18 9.81
CA GLU A 211 7.77 -29.63 11.15
C GLU A 211 8.51 -28.55 11.94
N LEU A 212 9.33 -27.74 11.25
CA LEU A 212 10.13 -26.69 11.89
C LEU A 212 9.31 -25.47 12.32
N GLY A 213 8.25 -25.13 11.58
CA GLY A 213 7.58 -23.85 11.73
C GLY A 213 6.22 -23.75 11.04
N GLY A 214 5.51 -24.88 10.88
CA GLY A 214 4.20 -24.92 10.25
C GLY A 214 3.06 -24.39 11.14
N ALA A 215 1.85 -24.42 10.59
CA ALA A 215 0.65 -23.93 11.28
C ALA A 215 0.33 -24.74 12.54
N ASP A 216 0.50 -26.07 12.48
CA ASP A 216 0.21 -26.95 13.61
C ASP A 216 1.10 -26.62 14.82
N LEU A 217 2.40 -26.38 14.60
CA LEU A 217 3.35 -25.98 15.65
C LEU A 217 2.99 -24.62 16.26
N HIS A 218 2.78 -23.61 15.42
CA HIS A 218 2.64 -22.23 15.92
C HIS A 218 1.27 -21.93 16.53
N CYS A 219 0.20 -22.63 16.13
CA CYS A 219 -1.11 -22.51 16.75
C CYS A 219 -1.31 -23.42 17.97
N SER A 220 -0.58 -24.54 18.08
CA SER A 220 -0.85 -25.54 19.14
C SER A 220 0.21 -25.58 20.23
N GLU A 221 1.46 -25.21 19.94
CA GLU A 221 2.58 -25.35 20.87
C GLU A 221 3.25 -24.01 21.18
N SER A 222 3.71 -23.29 20.17
CA SER A 222 4.54 -22.10 20.41
C SER A 222 3.73 -20.83 20.71
N GLY A 223 2.49 -20.74 20.21
CA GLY A 223 1.65 -19.54 20.32
C GLY A 223 2.15 -18.33 19.52
N VAL A 224 2.94 -18.54 18.45
CA VAL A 224 3.40 -17.44 17.58
C VAL A 224 2.28 -16.94 16.67
N THR A 225 1.28 -17.77 16.41
CA THR A 225 0.12 -17.44 15.57
C THR A 225 -1.17 -17.86 16.26
N ASP A 226 -2.17 -16.99 16.21
CA ASP A 226 -3.40 -17.12 17.01
C ASP A 226 -4.50 -17.93 16.30
N TYR A 227 -4.53 -17.88 14.96
CA TYR A 227 -5.62 -18.47 14.19
C TYR A 227 -5.12 -19.43 13.12
N TYR A 228 -5.76 -20.61 13.10
CA TYR A 228 -5.45 -21.69 12.18
C TYR A 228 -6.38 -21.68 10.95
N ALA A 229 -5.84 -21.39 9.78
CA ALA A 229 -6.57 -21.42 8.52
C ALA A 229 -6.27 -22.68 7.71
N VAL A 230 -7.25 -23.19 6.96
CA VAL A 230 -7.11 -24.43 6.17
C VAL A 230 -6.76 -24.18 4.71
N ASN A 231 -6.92 -22.93 4.24
CA ASN A 231 -6.54 -22.45 2.92
C ASN A 231 -6.57 -20.91 2.92
N ASP A 232 -6.14 -20.30 1.82
CA ASP A 232 -6.10 -18.85 1.64
C ASP A 232 -7.48 -18.20 1.87
N SER A 233 -8.56 -18.74 1.31
CA SER A 233 -9.91 -18.18 1.47
C SER A 233 -10.38 -18.18 2.92
N HIS A 234 -10.10 -19.24 3.69
CA HIS A 234 -10.40 -19.29 5.12
C HIS A 234 -9.58 -18.24 5.88
N ALA A 235 -8.30 -18.07 5.56
CA ALA A 235 -7.46 -17.06 6.21
C ALA A 235 -7.96 -15.63 5.98
N LEU A 236 -8.40 -15.32 4.76
CA LEU A 236 -8.97 -14.01 4.44
C LEU A 236 -10.30 -13.78 5.15
N HIS A 237 -11.14 -14.82 5.29
CA HIS A 237 -12.35 -14.75 6.11
C HIS A 237 -12.03 -14.43 7.57
N LEU A 238 -11.06 -15.12 8.16
CA LEU A 238 -10.60 -14.84 9.54
C LEU A 238 -10.05 -13.42 9.66
N ALA A 239 -9.27 -12.95 8.69
CA ALA A 239 -8.74 -11.59 8.68
C ALA A 239 -9.86 -10.55 8.68
N ARG A 240 -10.91 -10.75 7.87
CA ARG A 240 -12.10 -9.90 7.89
C ARG A 240 -12.81 -9.90 9.26
N ASN A 241 -12.86 -11.05 9.94
CA ASN A 241 -13.44 -11.15 11.28
C ASN A 241 -12.59 -10.40 12.32
N CYS A 242 -11.26 -10.49 12.26
CA CYS A 242 -10.35 -9.72 13.12
C CYS A 242 -10.62 -8.21 12.98
N ILE A 243 -10.75 -7.71 11.74
CA ILE A 243 -11.04 -6.30 11.46
C ILE A 243 -12.46 -5.91 11.91
N ALA A 244 -13.45 -6.79 11.73
CA ALA A 244 -14.81 -6.55 12.21
C ALA A 244 -14.88 -6.44 13.74
N GLY A 245 -14.06 -7.22 14.46
CA GLY A 245 -14.00 -7.24 15.92
C GLY A 245 -13.26 -6.07 16.58
N LEU A 246 -12.64 -5.18 15.81
CA LEU A 246 -12.01 -3.98 16.36
C LEU A 246 -13.06 -3.05 17.01
N GLN A 247 -12.65 -2.15 17.91
CA GLN A 247 -13.53 -1.07 18.39
C GLN A 247 -14.02 -0.23 17.21
N PRO A 248 -15.25 0.32 17.21
CA PRO A 248 -15.71 1.20 16.13
C PRO A 248 -14.66 2.26 15.80
N ALA A 249 -14.41 2.49 14.51
CA ALA A 249 -13.50 3.57 14.12
C ALA A 249 -14.07 4.89 14.62
N ASP A 250 -13.20 5.80 15.07
CA ASP A 250 -13.61 7.20 15.26
C ASP A 250 -14.24 7.71 13.97
N GLU A 251 -15.28 8.54 14.08
CA GLU A 251 -16.00 9.10 12.93
C GLU A 251 -15.00 9.87 12.03
N HIS A 252 -14.49 9.20 11.00
CA HIS A 252 -13.54 9.78 10.06
C HIS A 252 -14.13 9.73 8.66
N MET A 253 -14.35 10.94 8.13
CA MET A 253 -14.77 11.26 6.78
C MET A 253 -16.07 10.57 6.32
N THR A 254 -17.20 11.18 6.67
CA THR A 254 -18.45 10.91 5.96
C THR A 254 -18.37 11.48 4.56
N PHE A 255 -18.17 10.62 3.56
CA PHE A 255 -18.42 11.00 2.17
C PHE A 255 -19.86 11.47 2.05
N ASN A 256 -20.10 12.62 1.43
CA ASN A 256 -21.46 13.03 1.11
C ASN A 256 -21.88 12.32 -0.18
N PRO A 257 -22.78 11.33 -0.14
CA PRO A 257 -23.22 10.64 -1.36
C PRO A 257 -24.01 11.55 -2.30
N ASN A 258 -24.45 12.72 -1.81
CA ASN A 258 -25.14 13.75 -2.58
C ASN A 258 -24.21 14.94 -2.92
N ALA A 259 -22.90 14.74 -2.93
CA ALA A 259 -21.98 15.76 -3.43
C ALA A 259 -22.29 16.04 -4.92
N ASP A 260 -22.28 17.31 -5.32
CA ASP A 260 -22.54 17.66 -6.71
C ASP A 260 -21.35 17.26 -7.57
N GLU A 261 -21.60 16.50 -8.64
CA GLU A 261 -20.59 16.24 -9.66
C GLU A 261 -20.04 17.55 -10.26
N PRO A 262 -18.76 17.60 -10.67
CA PRO A 262 -18.23 18.73 -11.43
C PRO A 262 -19.06 18.99 -12.70
N LEU A 263 -19.23 20.25 -13.07
CA LEU A 263 -20.02 20.66 -14.25
C LEU A 263 -19.37 20.29 -15.59
N TYR A 264 -18.09 19.90 -15.56
CA TYR A 264 -17.28 19.64 -16.73
C TYR A 264 -16.65 18.24 -16.65
N PRO A 265 -16.60 17.48 -17.76
CA PRO A 265 -15.95 16.18 -17.80
C PRO A 265 -14.46 16.24 -17.42
N ALA A 266 -13.99 15.27 -16.63
CA ALA A 266 -12.60 15.19 -16.19
C ALA A 266 -11.63 14.97 -17.36
N GLU A 267 -12.08 14.34 -18.45
CA GLU A 267 -11.29 14.05 -19.65
C GLU A 267 -10.80 15.32 -20.35
N GLU A 268 -11.53 16.43 -20.20
CA GLU A 268 -11.15 17.71 -20.79
C GLU A 268 -9.81 18.25 -20.23
N ILE A 269 -9.40 17.81 -19.03
CA ILE A 269 -8.08 18.11 -18.44
C ILE A 269 -6.95 17.76 -19.42
N TYR A 270 -7.12 16.72 -20.25
CA TYR A 270 -6.13 16.29 -21.23
C TYR A 270 -5.85 17.36 -22.30
N GLY A 271 -6.88 18.10 -22.71
CA GLY A 271 -6.79 19.20 -23.67
C GLY A 271 -6.29 20.51 -23.04
N ILE A 272 -6.60 20.73 -21.76
CA ILE A 272 -6.23 21.92 -20.99
C ILE A 272 -4.73 21.91 -20.68
N VAL A 273 -4.26 20.89 -19.96
CA VAL A 273 -2.85 20.77 -19.53
C VAL A 273 -1.97 20.41 -20.73
N GLY A 274 -2.44 19.49 -21.57
CA GLY A 274 -1.69 19.02 -22.73
C GLY A 274 -0.36 18.34 -22.36
N SER A 275 0.44 18.00 -23.38
CA SER A 275 1.76 17.36 -23.19
C SER A 275 2.94 18.30 -23.48
N ASN A 276 2.67 19.57 -23.83
CA ASN A 276 3.72 20.55 -24.10
C ASN A 276 4.00 21.37 -22.84
N LEU A 277 5.11 21.06 -22.17
CA LEU A 277 5.53 21.71 -20.92
C LEU A 277 5.79 23.22 -21.04
N LYS A 278 5.91 23.77 -22.26
CA LYS A 278 6.11 25.21 -22.49
C LYS A 278 4.81 25.99 -22.59
N LYS A 279 3.67 25.31 -22.79
CA LYS A 279 2.37 25.96 -22.94
C LYS A 279 1.79 26.27 -21.57
N THR A 280 1.39 27.50 -21.34
CA THR A 280 0.63 27.89 -20.16
C THR A 280 -0.85 27.61 -20.35
N TYR A 281 -1.56 27.35 -19.26
CA TYR A 281 -3.01 27.16 -19.21
C TYR A 281 -3.53 27.80 -17.93
N ASP A 282 -4.83 28.06 -17.82
CA ASP A 282 -5.44 28.52 -16.56
C ASP A 282 -5.71 27.33 -15.63
N VAL A 283 -5.07 27.31 -14.46
CA VAL A 283 -5.23 26.24 -13.47
C VAL A 283 -6.66 26.18 -12.92
N ARG A 284 -7.43 27.26 -13.02
CA ARG A 284 -8.86 27.28 -12.66
C ARG A 284 -9.67 26.30 -13.51
N GLU A 285 -9.29 26.10 -14.78
CA GLU A 285 -9.93 25.12 -15.65
C GLU A 285 -9.71 23.69 -15.14
N VAL A 286 -8.57 23.41 -14.51
CA VAL A 286 -8.34 22.11 -13.85
C VAL A 286 -9.14 22.00 -12.56
N ILE A 287 -9.12 23.04 -11.71
CA ILE A 287 -9.88 23.06 -10.45
C ILE A 287 -11.38 22.84 -10.71
N ALA A 288 -11.95 23.49 -11.72
CA ALA A 288 -13.36 23.37 -12.08
C ALA A 288 -13.79 21.94 -12.48
N ARG A 289 -12.85 21.07 -12.88
CA ARG A 289 -13.10 19.67 -13.28
C ARG A 289 -12.86 18.67 -12.14
N ILE A 290 -12.49 19.15 -10.97
CA ILE A 290 -12.16 18.33 -9.79
C ILE A 290 -13.12 18.60 -8.63
N VAL A 291 -13.49 19.86 -8.40
CA VAL A 291 -14.27 20.27 -7.23
C VAL A 291 -15.78 20.16 -7.45
N ASP A 292 -16.52 19.91 -6.37
CA ASP A 292 -17.96 19.66 -6.42
C ASP A 292 -18.72 20.83 -7.05
N GLY A 293 -19.57 20.53 -8.04
CA GLY A 293 -20.34 21.51 -8.80
C GLY A 293 -19.49 22.60 -9.46
N SER A 294 -18.20 22.36 -9.67
CA SER A 294 -17.23 23.34 -10.19
C SER A 294 -17.19 24.67 -9.40
N ARG A 295 -17.58 24.65 -8.12
CA ARG A 295 -17.62 25.84 -7.26
C ARG A 295 -16.27 26.07 -6.59
N PHE A 296 -15.70 27.24 -6.83
CA PHE A 296 -14.42 27.64 -6.26
C PHE A 296 -14.50 29.05 -5.72
N HIS A 297 -14.25 29.21 -4.42
CA HIS A 297 -14.18 30.52 -3.78
C HIS A 297 -12.73 31.00 -3.71
N GLU A 298 -12.33 31.79 -4.71
CA GLU A 298 -10.95 32.22 -4.84
C GLU A 298 -10.56 33.26 -3.77
N PHE A 299 -9.50 32.95 -3.02
CA PHE A 299 -8.89 33.83 -2.05
C PHE A 299 -7.86 34.74 -2.73
N LYS A 300 -7.94 36.05 -2.46
CA LYS A 300 -7.01 37.06 -3.01
C LYS A 300 -6.85 36.95 -4.54
N GLU A 301 -7.97 36.87 -5.26
CA GLU A 301 -8.00 36.70 -6.72
C GLU A 301 -7.10 37.70 -7.47
N ARG A 302 -7.08 38.97 -7.04
CA ARG A 302 -6.34 40.06 -7.69
C ARG A 302 -4.96 40.37 -7.07
N TYR A 303 -4.40 39.45 -6.31
CA TYR A 303 -3.08 39.62 -5.67
C TYR A 303 -2.27 38.33 -5.81
N GLY A 304 -0.99 38.44 -6.16
CA GLY A 304 -0.14 37.26 -6.35
C GLY A 304 -0.72 36.27 -7.35
N GLU A 305 -1.23 36.76 -8.49
CA GLU A 305 -2.00 35.99 -9.49
C GLU A 305 -1.24 34.80 -10.12
N THR A 306 0.06 34.66 -9.87
CA THR A 306 0.83 33.49 -10.31
C THR A 306 0.61 32.25 -9.41
N LEU A 307 -0.07 32.42 -8.27
CA LEU A 307 -0.62 31.38 -7.42
C LEU A 307 -2.13 31.58 -7.21
N VAL A 308 -2.93 30.65 -7.70
CA VAL A 308 -4.36 30.56 -7.43
C VAL A 308 -4.55 29.85 -6.10
N THR A 309 -5.33 30.43 -5.18
CA THR A 309 -5.66 29.84 -3.88
C THR A 309 -7.14 29.99 -3.63
N GLY A 310 -7.79 29.00 -3.04
CA GLY A 310 -9.21 29.16 -2.70
C GLY A 310 -9.84 27.91 -2.10
N PHE A 311 -11.04 28.09 -1.57
CA PHE A 311 -11.80 27.03 -0.93
C PHE A 311 -12.74 26.36 -1.92
N ALA A 312 -12.88 25.04 -1.77
CA ALA A 312 -13.88 24.26 -2.48
C ALA A 312 -14.29 23.04 -1.64
N THR A 313 -15.12 22.17 -2.21
CA THR A 313 -15.39 20.85 -1.67
C THR A 313 -15.06 19.76 -2.69
N ILE A 314 -14.65 18.58 -2.22
CA ILE A 314 -14.47 17.37 -3.03
C ILE A 314 -15.17 16.22 -2.30
N TYR A 315 -16.18 15.63 -2.92
CA TYR A 315 -17.06 14.63 -2.28
C TYR A 315 -17.66 15.13 -0.96
N GLY A 316 -18.00 16.42 -0.88
CA GLY A 316 -18.51 17.10 0.31
C GLY A 316 -17.45 17.47 1.36
N GLN A 317 -16.19 17.10 1.16
CA GLN A 317 -15.09 17.42 2.08
C GLN A 317 -14.52 18.80 1.74
N ARG A 318 -14.43 19.70 2.72
CA ARG A 318 -13.84 21.03 2.51
C ARG A 318 -12.36 20.91 2.24
N VAL A 319 -11.89 21.57 1.18
CA VAL A 319 -10.49 21.56 0.77
C VAL A 319 -9.96 22.97 0.51
N GLY A 320 -8.70 23.21 0.88
CA GLY A 320 -7.93 24.38 0.47
C GLY A 320 -7.08 24.05 -0.75
N ASN A 321 -7.31 24.75 -1.86
CA ASN A 321 -6.64 24.48 -3.13
C ASN A 321 -5.48 25.45 -3.36
N PHE A 322 -4.38 24.94 -3.92
CA PHE A 322 -3.24 25.72 -4.41
C PHE A 322 -2.97 25.32 -5.86
N GLY A 323 -3.09 26.27 -6.79
CA GLY A 323 -2.85 26.07 -8.21
C GLY A 323 -1.75 27.01 -8.71
N GLN A 324 -0.63 26.47 -9.16
CA GLN A 324 0.41 27.30 -9.78
C GLN A 324 -0.02 27.72 -11.19
N GLN A 325 -0.05 29.02 -11.45
CA GLN A 325 -0.42 29.60 -12.74
C GLN A 325 0.81 30.01 -13.57
N ARG A 326 1.83 30.57 -12.91
CA ARG A 326 3.12 30.97 -13.52
C ARG A 326 4.25 30.83 -12.49
N SER A 327 5.44 31.35 -12.81
CA SER A 327 6.55 31.43 -11.87
C SER A 327 6.15 32.22 -10.61
N PHE A 328 6.58 31.73 -9.45
CA PHE A 328 6.32 32.37 -8.17
C PHE A 328 6.98 33.75 -8.07
N VAL A 329 6.25 34.67 -7.45
CA VAL A 329 6.75 35.99 -7.02
C VAL A 329 6.51 36.15 -5.52
N SER A 330 7.12 37.16 -4.89
CA SER A 330 7.02 37.39 -3.44
C SER A 330 5.57 37.48 -2.96
N GLU A 331 4.72 38.15 -3.74
CA GLU A 331 3.28 38.29 -3.52
C GLU A 331 2.58 36.93 -3.46
N SER A 332 3.01 35.98 -4.28
CA SER A 332 2.44 34.62 -4.32
C SER A 332 2.78 33.84 -3.06
N SER A 333 4.03 33.94 -2.58
CA SER A 333 4.44 33.28 -1.33
C SER A 333 3.70 33.87 -0.13
N MET A 334 3.55 35.19 -0.05
CA MET A 334 2.78 35.85 1.02
C MET A 334 1.28 35.48 0.96
N LYS A 335 0.71 35.38 -0.25
CA LYS A 335 -0.66 34.91 -0.46
C LYS A 335 -0.83 33.48 0.03
N GLY A 336 0.05 32.57 -0.41
CA GLY A 336 0.01 31.16 -0.04
C GLY A 336 0.15 30.94 1.46
N ALA A 337 1.12 31.60 2.09
CA ALA A 337 1.32 31.51 3.54
C ALA A 337 0.09 31.97 4.34
N HIS A 338 -0.51 33.10 3.97
CA HIS A 338 -1.74 33.56 4.61
C HIS A 338 -2.90 32.57 4.38
N PHE A 339 -3.08 32.09 3.15
CA PHE A 339 -4.15 31.15 2.85
C PHE A 339 -4.02 29.84 3.64
N MET A 340 -2.79 29.30 3.80
CA MET A 340 -2.54 28.15 4.66
C MET A 340 -2.97 28.39 6.11
N SER A 341 -2.70 29.59 6.66
CA SER A 341 -3.14 29.93 8.02
C SER A 341 -4.66 29.95 8.14
N CYS A 342 -5.39 30.41 7.12
CA CYS A 342 -6.85 30.37 7.10
C CYS A 342 -7.38 28.93 7.09
N VAL A 343 -6.83 28.07 6.21
CA VAL A 343 -7.22 26.66 6.10
C VAL A 343 -6.95 25.90 7.40
N ALA A 344 -5.86 26.19 8.11
CA ALA A 344 -5.53 25.52 9.36
C ALA A 344 -6.38 25.98 10.57
N SER A 345 -7.06 27.13 10.46
CA SER A 345 -7.86 27.71 11.55
C SER A 345 -9.35 27.37 11.48
N GLU A 346 -9.81 26.78 10.38
CA GLU A 346 -11.19 26.36 10.12
C GLU A 346 -11.34 24.84 10.18
#